data_AF-A0AAX1QVP1-F1
#
_entry.id   AF-A0AAX1QVP1-F1
#
_cell.length_a   1.000
_cell.length_b   1.000
_cell.length_c   1.000
_cell.angle_alpha   90.00
_cell.angle_beta   90.00
_cell.angle_gamma   90.00
#
_symmetry.space_group_name_H-M   'P 1'
#
loop_
_entity.id
_entity.type
_entity.pdbx_description
1 polymer ?
#
loop_
_entity_poly.entity_id
_entity_poly.type
_entity_poly.pdbx_seq_one_letter_code
_entity_poly.pdbx_strand_id
1 'polypeptide(L)'
;MQFLLDLLGAIANAGDTVTEFFKSIPDYFGQLVVWGNAWYVKLKFLWLIYSLELAYKTAEYLLNDIGFNDMLASFFNALPDEIRYYAFIFKIPQAIGIYFNCLATAFVWKITRF
;
A
#
# COMPACT_ATOMS: atom_id res chain seq x y z
N MET A 1 -43.00 -12.91 51.27
CA MET A 1 -41.72 -12.21 51.57
C MET A 1 -40.68 -12.49 50.49
N GLN A 2 -40.51 -13.75 50.04
CA GLN A 2 -39.65 -14.13 48.90
C GLN A 2 -39.95 -13.33 47.60
N PHE A 3 -41.21 -13.27 47.16
CA PHE A 3 -41.61 -12.56 45.94
C PHE A 3 -41.25 -11.08 45.90
N LEU A 4 -41.35 -10.37 47.04
CA LEU A 4 -40.99 -8.95 47.12
C LEU A 4 -39.47 -8.75 47.06
N LEU A 5 -38.69 -9.70 47.58
CA LEU A 5 -37.23 -9.70 47.51
C LEU A 5 -36.75 -10.04 46.09
N ASP A 6 -37.39 -11.00 45.43
CA ASP A 6 -37.08 -11.36 44.03
C ASP A 6 -37.46 -10.21 43.06
N LEU A 7 -38.58 -9.52 43.32
CA LEU A 7 -38.98 -8.34 42.54
C LEU A 7 -38.01 -7.17 42.73
N LEU A 8 -37.59 -6.89 43.97
CA LEU A 8 -36.58 -5.87 44.25
C LEU A 8 -35.22 -6.22 43.63
N GLY A 9 -34.82 -7.49 43.69
CA GLY A 9 -33.60 -7.97 43.03
C GLY A 9 -33.67 -7.83 41.50
N ALA A 10 -34.81 -8.14 40.90
CA ALA A 10 -35.01 -7.96 39.46
C ALA A 10 -34.97 -6.48 39.04
N ILE A 11 -35.54 -5.58 39.83
CA ILE A 11 -35.50 -4.13 39.58
C ILE A 11 -34.08 -3.58 39.78
N ALA A 12 -33.35 -4.04 40.81
CA ALA A 12 -31.96 -3.67 41.03
C ALA A 12 -31.05 -4.13 39.88
N ASN A 13 -31.18 -5.38 39.44
CA ASN A 13 -30.40 -5.92 38.31
C ASN A 13 -30.75 -5.21 36.99
N ALA A 14 -32.03 -4.88 36.77
CA ALA A 14 -32.45 -4.09 35.62
C ALA A 14 -31.87 -2.68 35.65
N GLY A 15 -31.86 -2.03 36.83
CA GLY A 15 -31.24 -0.73 37.04
C GLY A 15 -29.74 -0.75 36.78
N ASP A 16 -29.03 -1.75 37.30
CA ASP A 16 -27.59 -1.91 37.11
C ASP A 16 -27.24 -2.12 35.63
N THR A 17 -27.97 -2.99 34.93
CA THR A 17 -27.78 -3.24 33.49
C THR A 17 -27.96 -1.97 32.65
N VAL A 18 -28.96 -1.15 32.98
CA VAL A 18 -29.21 0.12 32.31
C VAL A 18 -28.08 1.11 32.58
N THR A 19 -27.59 1.22 33.82
CA THR A 19 -26.47 2.12 34.13
C THR A 19 -25.16 1.67 33.49
N GLU A 20 -24.92 0.36 33.39
CA GLU A 20 -23.74 -0.22 32.75
C GLU A 20 -23.75 -0.04 31.23
N PHE A 21 -24.94 -0.10 30.61
CA PHE A 21 -25.12 0.30 29.21
C PHE A 21 -24.71 1.76 28.99
N PHE A 22 -25.18 2.70 29.82
CA PHE A 22 -24.79 4.11 29.67
C PHE A 22 -23.29 4.36 29.92
N LYS A 23 -22.65 3.58 30.79
CA LYS A 23 -21.20 3.66 31.06
C LYS A 23 -20.35 3.05 29.95
N SER A 24 -20.86 2.10 29.17
CA SER A 24 -20.13 1.44 28.08
C SER A 24 -20.25 2.17 26.73
N ILE A 25 -21.21 3.08 26.57
CA ILE A 25 -21.33 3.94 25.37
C ILE A 25 -20.00 4.59 24.94
N PRO A 26 -19.21 5.24 25.82
CA PRO A 26 -17.94 5.87 25.43
C PRO A 26 -16.91 4.87 24.89
N ASP A 27 -16.92 3.64 25.42
CA ASP A 27 -15.97 2.60 25.05
C ASP A 27 -16.30 2.03 23.65
N TYR A 28 -17.60 1.88 23.34
CA TYR A 28 -18.05 1.56 21.99
C TYR A 28 -17.68 2.64 20.97
N PHE A 29 -17.76 3.94 21.34
CA PHE A 29 -17.27 5.02 20.48
C PHE A 29 -15.76 4.96 20.25
N GLY A 30 -14.98 4.63 21.28
CA GLY A 30 -13.55 4.38 21.15
C GLY A 30 -13.23 3.26 20.15
N GLN A 31 -13.94 2.14 20.25
CA GLN A 31 -13.80 1.02 19.31
C GLN A 31 -14.20 1.38 17.87
N LEU A 32 -15.24 2.20 17.68
CA LEU A 32 -15.64 2.70 16.36
C LEU A 32 -14.57 3.60 15.73
N VAL A 33 -13.92 4.47 16.52
CA VAL A 33 -12.82 5.30 16.04
C VAL A 33 -11.61 4.46 15.67
N VAL A 34 -11.27 3.44 16.47
CA VAL A 34 -10.20 2.49 16.16
C VAL A 34 -10.49 1.72 14.87
N TRP A 35 -11.74 1.25 14.70
CA TRP A 35 -12.18 0.58 13.48
C TRP A 35 -12.11 1.50 12.26
N GLY A 36 -12.56 2.75 12.39
CA GLY A 36 -12.48 3.75 11.32
C GLY A 36 -11.04 4.08 10.93
N ASN A 37 -10.14 4.18 11.92
CA ASN A 37 -8.71 4.38 11.68
C ASN A 37 -8.09 3.19 10.95
N ALA A 38 -8.40 1.96 11.37
CA ALA A 38 -7.93 0.75 10.69
C ALA A 38 -8.38 0.71 9.22
N TRP A 39 -9.61 1.14 8.92
CA TRP A 39 -10.10 1.24 7.56
C TRP A 39 -9.38 2.34 6.76
N TYR A 40 -9.14 3.51 7.37
CA TYR A 40 -8.36 4.60 6.78
C TYR A 40 -6.94 4.16 6.41
N VAL A 41 -6.26 3.42 7.30
CA VAL A 41 -4.93 2.85 7.02
C VAL A 41 -4.97 1.92 5.81
N LYS A 42 -5.98 1.03 5.74
CA LYS A 42 -6.16 0.13 4.58
C LYS A 42 -6.33 0.90 3.27
N LEU A 43 -7.17 1.93 3.26
CA LEU A 43 -7.35 2.78 2.08
C LEU A 43 -6.07 3.48 1.67
N LYS A 44 -5.31 4.02 2.64
CA LYS A 44 -4.03 4.68 2.36
C LYS A 44 -3.02 3.71 1.74
N PHE A 45 -2.97 2.46 2.21
CA PHE A 45 -2.14 1.42 1.61
C PHE A 45 -2.56 1.09 0.17
N LEU A 46 -3.87 0.94 -0.09
CA LEU A 46 -4.36 0.69 -1.45
C LEU A 46 -4.00 1.84 -2.39
N TRP A 47 -4.12 3.07 -1.92
CA TRP A 47 -3.78 4.25 -2.70
C TRP A 47 -2.27 4.34 -2.99
N LEU A 48 -1.41 3.97 -2.03
CA LEU A 48 0.04 3.87 -2.24
C LEU A 48 0.43 2.80 -3.28
N ILE A 49 -0.28 1.67 -3.30
CA ILE A 49 -0.03 0.63 -4.31
C ILE A 49 -0.45 1.13 -5.69
N TYR A 50 -1.61 1.78 -5.78
CA TYR A 50 -2.09 2.34 -7.04
C TYR A 50 -1.17 3.45 -7.58
N SER A 51 -0.68 4.34 -6.70
CA SER A 51 0.26 5.38 -7.10
C SER A 51 1.60 4.80 -7.55
N LEU A 52 2.06 3.68 -6.98
CA LEU A 52 3.24 2.94 -7.45
C LEU A 52 3.09 2.47 -8.88
N GLU A 53 1.97 1.83 -9.17
CA GLU A 53 1.68 1.29 -10.49
C GLU A 53 1.61 2.42 -11.54
N LEU A 54 1.00 3.54 -11.17
CA LEU A 54 0.90 4.71 -12.03
C LEU A 54 2.28 5.35 -12.28
N ALA A 55 3.11 5.47 -11.25
CA ALA A 55 4.47 5.97 -11.37
C ALA A 55 5.32 5.05 -12.27
N TYR A 56 5.16 3.73 -12.14
CA TYR A 56 5.85 2.74 -12.98
C TYR A 56 5.45 2.86 -14.45
N LYS A 57 4.14 2.89 -14.74
CA LYS A 57 3.63 3.06 -16.12
C LYS A 57 4.09 4.36 -16.76
N THR A 58 4.12 5.45 -15.97
CA THR A 58 4.60 6.74 -16.44
C THR A 58 6.11 6.71 -16.71
N ALA A 59 6.90 6.04 -15.87
CA ALA A 59 8.33 5.87 -16.07
C ALA A 59 8.65 5.03 -17.31
N GLU A 60 7.93 3.94 -17.52
CA GLU A 60 8.06 3.10 -18.73
C GLU A 60 7.72 3.90 -19.99
N TYR A 61 6.64 4.70 -19.95
CA TYR A 61 6.28 5.61 -21.03
C TYR A 61 7.42 6.60 -21.35
N LEU A 62 7.97 7.27 -20.33
CA LEU A 62 9.05 8.24 -20.52
C LEU A 62 10.34 7.60 -21.04
N LEU A 63 10.71 6.41 -20.55
CA LEU A 63 11.91 5.70 -21.01
C LEU A 63 11.79 5.22 -22.45
N ASN A 64 10.58 4.81 -22.87
CA ASN A 64 10.31 4.48 -24.26
C ASN A 64 10.33 5.73 -25.16
N ASP A 65 9.80 6.85 -24.70
CA ASP A 65 9.78 8.12 -25.45
C ASP A 65 11.20 8.69 -25.68
N ILE A 66 12.10 8.52 -24.71
CA ILE A 66 13.51 8.90 -24.83
C ILE A 66 14.30 7.90 -25.73
N GLY A 67 13.70 6.75 -26.09
CA GLY A 67 14.38 5.71 -26.87
C GLY A 67 15.48 4.99 -26.09
N PHE A 68 15.34 4.89 -24.76
CA PHE A 68 16.38 4.30 -23.90
C PHE A 68 16.72 2.85 -24.28
N ASN A 69 15.72 2.07 -24.68
CA ASN A 69 15.90 0.68 -25.13
C ASN A 69 16.70 0.59 -26.44
N ASP A 70 16.43 1.49 -27.39
CA ASP A 70 17.17 1.56 -28.66
C ASP A 70 18.61 2.01 -28.44
N MET A 71 18.81 2.96 -27.52
CA MET A 71 20.13 3.42 -27.12
C MET A 71 20.95 2.30 -26.45
N LEU A 72 20.35 1.55 -25.51
CA LEU A 72 20.98 0.38 -24.89
C LEU A 72 21.34 -0.68 -25.94
N ALA A 73 20.42 -1.01 -26.84
CA ALA A 73 20.66 -1.99 -27.89
C ALA A 73 21.80 -1.55 -28.81
N SER A 74 21.86 -0.26 -29.19
CA SER A 74 22.96 0.29 -30.00
C SER A 74 24.32 0.18 -29.31
N PHE A 75 24.40 0.47 -28.00
CA PHE A 75 25.64 0.33 -27.24
C PHE A 75 26.10 -1.13 -27.12
N PHE A 76 25.17 -2.05 -26.91
CA PHE A 76 25.48 -3.48 -26.85
C PHE A 76 25.82 -4.08 -28.22
N ASN A 77 25.26 -3.54 -29.30
CA ASN A 77 25.59 -3.95 -30.66
C ASN A 77 26.94 -3.41 -31.14
N ALA A 78 27.39 -2.26 -30.61
CA ALA A 78 28.71 -1.70 -30.88
C ALA A 78 29.85 -2.43 -30.16
N LEU A 79 29.55 -3.33 -29.21
CA LEU A 79 30.55 -4.16 -28.54
C LEU A 79 31.09 -5.27 -29.46
N PRO A 80 32.38 -5.64 -29.34
CA PRO A 80 32.95 -6.79 -30.04
C PRO A 80 32.15 -8.07 -29.78
N ASP A 81 32.05 -8.93 -30.80
CA ASP A 81 31.16 -10.10 -30.82
C ASP A 81 31.31 -11.02 -29.59
N GLU A 82 32.54 -11.24 -29.13
CA GLU A 82 32.85 -12.07 -27.95
C GLU A 82 32.25 -11.47 -26.67
N ILE A 83 32.45 -10.17 -26.45
CA ILE A 83 31.97 -9.47 -25.24
C ILE A 83 30.45 -9.34 -25.27
N ARG A 84 29.88 -9.06 -26.45
CA ARG A 84 28.44 -9.02 -26.67
C ARG A 84 27.80 -10.37 -26.34
N TYR A 85 28.38 -11.47 -26.82
CA TYR A 85 27.88 -12.82 -26.54
C TYR A 85 27.81 -13.12 -25.03
N TYR A 86 28.88 -12.84 -24.28
CA TYR A 86 28.87 -12.99 -22.83
C TYR A 86 27.87 -12.05 -22.16
N ALA A 87 27.78 -10.80 -22.59
CA ALA A 87 26.82 -9.84 -22.03
C ALA A 87 25.36 -10.28 -22.20
N PHE A 88 25.00 -10.89 -23.32
CA PHE A 88 23.67 -11.45 -23.54
C PHE A 88 23.40 -12.71 -22.72
N ILE A 89 24.39 -13.61 -22.56
CA ILE A 89 24.27 -14.79 -21.69
C ILE A 89 24.03 -14.38 -20.25
N PHE A 90 24.79 -13.40 -19.75
CA PHE A 90 24.64 -12.89 -18.38
C PHE A 90 23.43 -11.96 -18.22
N LYS A 91 22.63 -11.72 -19.27
CA LYS A 91 21.45 -10.85 -19.27
C LYS A 91 21.76 -9.42 -18.76
N ILE A 92 22.97 -8.94 -19.00
CA ILE A 92 23.41 -7.61 -18.56
C ILE A 92 22.52 -6.48 -19.12
N PRO A 93 22.14 -6.50 -20.42
CA PRO A 93 21.26 -5.46 -20.97
C PRO A 93 19.89 -5.42 -20.27
N GLN A 94 19.31 -6.59 -19.97
CA GLN A 94 18.03 -6.71 -19.29
C GLN A 94 18.12 -6.24 -17.83
N ALA A 95 19.21 -6.57 -17.14
CA ALA A 95 19.45 -6.10 -15.78
C ALA A 95 19.54 -4.57 -15.72
N ILE A 96 20.30 -3.94 -16.63
CA ILE A 96 20.42 -2.48 -16.70
C ILE A 96 19.05 -1.85 -16.98
N GLY A 97 18.27 -2.40 -17.90
CA GLY A 97 16.91 -1.94 -18.18
C GLY A 97 16.00 -1.96 -16.95
N ILE A 98 16.04 -3.04 -16.16
CA ILE A 98 15.26 -3.13 -14.91
C ILE A 98 15.71 -2.06 -13.90
N TYR A 99 17.02 -1.88 -13.70
CA TYR A 99 17.54 -0.86 -12.78
C TYR A 99 17.11 0.56 -13.19
N PHE A 100 17.16 0.88 -14.48
CA PHE A 100 16.72 2.18 -14.97
C PHE A 100 15.21 2.38 -14.87
N ASN A 101 14.41 1.36 -15.12
CA ASN A 101 12.97 1.40 -14.88
C ASN A 101 12.64 1.69 -13.41
N CYS A 102 13.33 1.02 -12.47
CA CYS A 102 13.17 1.29 -11.04
C CYS A 102 13.59 2.72 -10.67
N LEU A 103 14.70 3.20 -11.23
CA LEU A 103 15.23 4.55 -10.96
C LEU A 103 14.30 5.64 -11.52
N ALA A 104 13.81 5.45 -12.75
CA ALA A 104 12.82 6.34 -13.37
C ALA A 104 11.49 6.31 -12.61
N THR A 105 11.04 5.14 -12.14
CA THR A 105 9.84 5.03 -11.30
C THR A 105 10.00 5.80 -10.00
N ALA A 106 11.14 5.67 -9.32
CA ALA A 106 11.43 6.42 -8.09
C ALA A 106 11.52 7.94 -8.35
N PHE A 107 12.08 8.34 -9.48
CA PHE A 107 12.14 9.75 -9.91
C PHE A 107 10.75 10.32 -10.17
N VAL A 108 9.93 9.62 -10.96
CA VAL A 108 8.55 10.00 -11.24
C VAL A 108 7.77 10.09 -9.93
N TRP A 109 7.85 9.09 -9.06
CA TRP A 109 7.19 9.11 -7.75
C TRP A 109 7.56 10.37 -6.94
N LYS A 110 8.85 10.69 -6.87
CA LYS A 110 9.34 11.85 -6.12
C LYS A 110 8.81 13.17 -6.68
N ILE A 111 8.58 13.24 -7.99
CA ILE A 111 8.02 14.42 -8.67
C ILE A 111 6.52 14.49 -8.52
N THR A 112 5.79 13.39 -8.71
CA THR A 112 4.34 13.37 -8.64
C THR A 112 3.82 13.55 -7.22
N ARG A 113 4.66 13.37 -6.18
CA ARG A 113 4.31 13.59 -4.76
C ARG A 113 2.89 13.11 -4.44
N PHE A 114 2.64 11.84 -4.73
CA PHE A 114 1.51 11.14 -4.12
C PHE A 114 1.72 11.05 -2.60
#